data_AF-A0A420ITT9-F1
#
_entry.id   AF-A0A420ITT9-F1
#
_cell.length_a   1.000
_cell.length_b   1.000
_cell.length_c   1.000
_cell.angle_alpha   90.00
_cell.angle_beta   90.00
_cell.angle_gamma   90.00
#
_symmetry.space_group_name_H-M   'P 1'
#
loop_
_entity.id
_entity.type
_entity.pdbx_description
1 polymer ?
#
loop_
_entity_poly.entity_id
_entity_poly.type
_entity_poly.pdbx_seq_one_letter_code
_entity_poly.pdbx_strand_id
1 'polypeptide(L)'
;MTHERRAKDKLASQLIPGHISNPKFSKIPPNKKEMSDLSEKIRNIAEGHIDFEGQKLVELLATILLISVGIISFVVGFILKDITRTIYISLGGSALVFLLVIPPWPIYKRHNVKWLPVNLNEKRENFSNVSNKSAI
;
A
#
# COMPACT_ATOMS: atom_id res chain seq x y z
N MET A 1 -23.05 -52.01 17.97
CA MET A 1 -22.91 -50.59 17.53
C MET A 1 -21.48 -50.24 17.08
N THR A 2 -20.77 -51.14 16.37
CA THR A 2 -19.31 -50.97 16.15
C THR A 2 -18.86 -51.15 14.69
N HIS A 3 -19.78 -51.28 13.74
CA HIS A 3 -19.44 -51.48 12.32
C HIS A 3 -19.74 -50.27 11.42
N GLU A 4 -20.51 -49.27 11.87
CA GLU A 4 -20.87 -48.11 11.03
C GLU A 4 -19.84 -46.96 11.10
N ARG A 5 -19.10 -46.81 12.20
CA ARG A 5 -18.08 -45.74 12.30
C ARG A 5 -16.89 -45.98 11.38
N ARG A 6 -16.49 -47.25 11.17
CA ARG A 6 -15.38 -47.63 10.27
C ARG A 6 -15.65 -47.37 8.79
N ALA A 7 -16.92 -47.30 8.37
CA ALA A 7 -17.29 -46.99 7.00
C ALA A 7 -17.16 -45.49 6.70
N LYS A 8 -17.51 -44.64 7.68
CA LYS A 8 -17.42 -43.18 7.56
C LYS A 8 -15.96 -42.69 7.53
N ASP A 9 -15.08 -43.32 8.31
CA ASP A 9 -13.64 -42.99 8.32
C ASP A 9 -12.93 -43.36 7.00
N LYS A 10 -13.38 -44.45 6.36
CA LYS A 10 -12.91 -44.86 5.01
C LYS A 10 -13.43 -43.95 3.90
N LEU A 11 -14.62 -43.36 4.05
CA LEU A 11 -15.19 -42.40 3.09
C LEU A 11 -14.56 -41.00 3.24
N ALA A 12 -14.25 -40.56 4.45
CA ALA A 12 -13.57 -39.28 4.69
C ALA A 12 -12.13 -39.26 4.17
N SER A 13 -11.44 -40.41 4.15
CA SER A 13 -10.11 -40.55 3.56
C SER A 13 -10.10 -40.66 2.03
N GLN A 14 -11.28 -40.86 1.40
CA GLN A 14 -11.41 -40.90 -0.06
C GLN A 14 -11.95 -39.60 -0.68
N LEU A 15 -12.42 -38.66 0.15
CA LEU A 15 -13.07 -37.44 -0.36
C LEU A 15 -12.19 -36.21 -0.46
N ILE A 16 -10.88 -36.30 -0.13
CA ILE A 16 -9.91 -35.29 -0.58
C ILE A 16 -8.52 -35.93 -0.86
N PRO A 17 -8.33 -36.61 -2.00
CA PRO A 17 -7.04 -36.64 -2.68
C PRO A 17 -6.92 -35.38 -3.54
N GLY A 18 -5.95 -34.54 -3.22
CA GLY A 18 -5.83 -33.20 -3.77
C GLY A 18 -5.77 -33.16 -5.30
N HIS A 19 -6.44 -32.15 -5.87
CA HIS A 19 -6.00 -31.49 -7.11
C HIS A 19 -6.82 -30.21 -7.36
N ILE A 20 -6.39 -29.06 -6.85
CA ILE A 20 -6.39 -27.83 -7.67
C ILE A 20 -5.12 -27.01 -7.35
N SER A 21 -3.95 -27.65 -7.39
CA SER A 21 -2.81 -26.95 -7.97
C SER A 21 -2.97 -27.13 -9.47
N ASN A 22 -3.35 -26.07 -10.17
CA ASN A 22 -3.38 -26.05 -11.62
C ASN A 22 -2.01 -25.56 -12.12
N PRO A 23 -1.05 -26.42 -12.50
CA PRO A 23 0.22 -25.96 -13.09
C PRO A 23 0.07 -25.58 -14.57
N LYS A 24 -1.14 -25.31 -15.09
CA LYS A 24 -1.40 -25.11 -16.52
C LYS A 24 -1.54 -23.65 -16.98
N PHE A 25 -1.05 -22.69 -16.19
CA PHE A 25 -0.81 -21.30 -16.66
C PHE A 25 0.67 -20.92 -16.60
N SER A 26 1.57 -21.83 -17.02
CA SER A 26 3.01 -21.57 -17.17
C SER A 26 3.47 -21.57 -18.65
N LYS A 27 2.59 -21.17 -19.57
CA LYS A 27 3.04 -20.69 -20.89
C LYS A 27 2.74 -19.21 -21.01
N ILE A 28 3.40 -18.45 -20.16
CA ILE A 28 3.52 -17.01 -20.34
C ILE A 28 4.63 -16.82 -21.39
N PRO A 29 4.34 -16.25 -22.58
CA PRO A 29 5.38 -15.98 -23.57
C PRO A 29 6.47 -15.09 -22.94
N PRO A 30 7.75 -15.26 -23.31
CA PRO A 30 8.90 -14.67 -22.61
C PRO A 30 8.80 -13.15 -22.42
N ASN A 31 8.06 -12.46 -23.29
CA ASN A 31 7.78 -11.01 -23.21
C ASN A 31 6.87 -10.60 -22.02
N LYS A 32 5.90 -11.42 -21.60
CA LYS A 32 4.86 -10.98 -20.65
C LYS A 32 5.29 -11.10 -19.17
N LYS A 33 6.33 -11.90 -18.87
CA LYS A 33 6.86 -12.07 -17.50
C LYS A 33 7.54 -10.79 -17.00
N GLU A 34 8.24 -10.07 -17.89
CA GLU A 34 8.88 -8.82 -17.51
C GLU A 34 7.87 -7.72 -17.18
N MET A 35 6.75 -7.68 -17.90
CA MET A 35 5.69 -6.69 -17.64
C MET A 35 4.90 -6.99 -16.36
N SER A 36 4.71 -8.27 -16.00
CA SER A 36 4.13 -8.63 -14.71
C SER A 36 5.08 -8.31 -13.55
N ASP A 37 6.38 -8.59 -13.70
CA ASP A 37 7.37 -8.34 -12.68
C ASP A 37 7.59 -6.83 -12.46
N LEU A 38 7.59 -6.03 -13.54
CA LEU A 38 7.62 -4.57 -13.47
C LEU A 38 6.37 -4.01 -12.80
N SER A 39 5.18 -4.51 -13.18
CA SER A 39 3.91 -4.09 -12.59
C SER A 39 3.86 -4.45 -11.11
N GLU A 40 4.32 -5.64 -10.72
CA GLU A 40 4.40 -6.06 -9.33
C GLU A 40 5.49 -5.31 -8.55
N LYS A 41 6.59 -4.92 -9.18
CA LYS A 41 7.65 -4.13 -8.54
C LYS A 41 7.24 -2.68 -8.35
N ILE A 42 6.59 -2.08 -9.35
CA ILE A 42 5.95 -0.76 -9.24
C ILE A 42 4.84 -0.81 -8.20
N ARG A 43 4.03 -1.87 -8.24
CA ARG A 43 2.96 -2.09 -7.26
C ARG A 43 3.53 -2.29 -5.87
N ASN A 44 4.59 -3.04 -5.62
CA ASN A 44 5.23 -3.13 -4.31
C ASN A 44 5.93 -1.83 -3.86
N ILE A 45 6.43 -1.02 -4.79
CA ILE A 45 6.98 0.32 -4.50
C ILE A 45 5.88 1.30 -4.11
N ALA A 46 4.70 1.19 -4.73
CA ALA A 46 3.51 2.00 -4.51
C ALA A 46 2.62 1.50 -3.35
N GLU A 47 2.55 0.19 -3.14
CA GLU A 47 1.84 -0.53 -2.08
C GLU A 47 2.72 -0.73 -0.84
N GLY A 48 3.93 -0.17 -0.83
CA GLY A 48 4.69 0.00 0.41
C GLY A 48 3.83 0.80 1.37
N HIS A 49 3.09 0.06 2.20
CA HIS A 49 2.20 0.49 3.29
C HIS A 49 1.99 2.00 3.31
N ILE A 50 0.87 2.52 2.76
CA ILE A 50 0.59 3.96 2.66
C ILE A 50 1.02 4.64 3.96
N ASP A 51 2.18 5.30 3.90
CA ASP A 51 2.80 5.86 5.10
C ASP A 51 2.10 7.19 5.35
N PHE A 52 1.27 7.22 6.39
CA PHE A 52 0.55 8.42 6.79
C PHE A 52 1.50 9.58 7.10
N GLU A 53 2.72 9.30 7.58
CA GLU A 53 3.72 10.34 7.81
C GLU A 53 4.30 10.85 6.49
N GLY A 54 4.61 9.95 5.56
CA GLY A 54 5.06 10.31 4.21
C GLY A 54 4.03 11.19 3.48
N GLN A 55 2.75 10.84 3.59
CA GLN A 55 1.65 11.63 3.00
C GLN A 55 1.54 13.04 3.60
N LYS A 56 1.64 13.17 4.94
CA LYS A 56 1.61 14.49 5.62
C LYS A 56 2.83 15.36 5.27
N LEU A 57 4.02 14.77 5.18
CA LEU A 57 5.24 15.47 4.77
C LEU A 57 5.12 15.99 3.35
N VAL A 58 4.60 15.16 2.44
CA VAL A 58 4.33 15.53 1.06
C VAL A 58 3.33 16.69 0.98
N GLU A 59 2.24 16.62 1.75
CA GLU A 59 1.22 17.68 1.78
C GLU A 59 1.80 19.01 2.28
N LEU A 60 2.59 18.99 3.36
CA LEU A 60 3.25 20.17 3.90
C LEU A 60 4.24 20.76 2.90
N LEU A 61 5.09 19.92 2.30
CA LEU A 61 6.10 20.37 1.34
C LEU A 61 5.46 20.94 0.08
N ALA A 62 4.44 20.28 -0.46
CA ALA A 62 3.69 20.75 -1.62
C ALA A 62 3.07 22.13 -1.34
N THR A 63 2.47 22.30 -0.15
CA THR A 63 1.86 23.55 0.28
C THR A 63 2.88 24.67 0.35
N ILE A 64 4.00 24.45 1.04
CA ILE A 64 5.08 25.46 1.20
C ILE A 64 5.65 25.84 -0.18
N LEU A 65 5.93 24.85 -1.03
CA LEU A 65 6.51 25.08 -2.35
C LEU A 65 5.53 25.83 -3.26
N LEU A 66 4.26 25.44 -3.35
CA LEU A 66 3.26 26.12 -4.17
C LEU A 66 3.03 27.57 -3.72
N ILE A 67 2.98 27.83 -2.41
CA ILE A 67 2.87 29.18 -1.87
C ILE A 67 4.11 30.00 -2.27
N SER A 68 5.31 29.45 -2.13
CA SER A 68 6.55 30.14 -2.52
C SER A 68 6.58 30.49 -4.02
N VAL A 69 6.18 29.55 -4.88
CA VAL A 69 6.06 29.78 -6.33
C VAL A 69 5.03 30.85 -6.63
N GLY A 70 3.89 30.83 -5.96
CA GLY A 70 2.84 31.85 -6.10
C GLY A 70 3.35 33.25 -5.76
N ILE A 71 4.06 33.40 -4.64
CA ILE A 71 4.66 34.69 -4.22
C ILE A 71 5.70 35.15 -5.24
N ILE A 72 6.63 34.29 -5.65
CA ILE A 72 7.68 34.63 -6.62
C ILE A 72 7.05 35.03 -7.95
N SER A 73 6.11 34.24 -8.45
CA SER A 73 5.40 34.52 -9.69
C SER A 73 4.66 35.85 -9.62
N PHE A 74 4.00 36.15 -8.50
CA PHE A 74 3.28 37.40 -8.30
C PHE A 74 4.23 38.61 -8.29
N VAL A 75 5.34 38.54 -7.55
CA VAL A 75 6.33 39.63 -7.49
C VAL A 75 6.96 39.89 -8.85
N VAL A 76 7.36 38.83 -9.57
CA VAL A 76 7.93 38.97 -10.91
C VAL A 76 6.89 39.53 -11.88
N GLY A 77 5.66 39.04 -11.83
CA GLY A 77 4.56 39.55 -12.64
C GLY A 77 4.25 41.02 -12.39
N PHE A 78 4.31 41.45 -11.13
CA PHE A 78 4.10 42.83 -10.73
C PHE A 78 5.18 43.77 -11.30
N ILE A 79 6.46 43.35 -11.25
CA ILE A 79 7.58 44.14 -11.78
C ILE A 79 7.51 44.22 -13.32
N LEU A 80 7.25 43.09 -13.99
CA LEU A 80 7.28 43.01 -15.44
C LEU A 80 5.99 43.53 -16.10
N LYS A 81 4.90 43.70 -15.34
CA LYS A 81 3.56 44.12 -15.82
C LYS A 81 3.03 43.28 -16.99
N ASP A 82 3.50 42.04 -17.10
CA ASP A 82 3.19 41.13 -18.20
C ASP A 82 2.60 39.83 -17.64
N ILE A 83 1.32 39.61 -17.92
CA ILE A 83 0.59 38.45 -17.41
C ILE A 83 1.06 37.14 -18.06
N THR A 84 1.55 37.19 -19.30
CA THR A 84 1.99 35.99 -20.02
C THR A 84 3.24 35.42 -19.37
N ARG A 85 4.23 36.27 -19.03
CA ARG A 85 5.44 35.82 -18.31
C ARG A 85 5.11 35.29 -16.91
N THR A 86 4.18 35.92 -16.23
CA THR A 86 3.69 35.47 -14.92
C THR A 86 3.15 34.06 -15.00
N ILE A 87 2.31 33.76 -16.00
CA ILE A 87 1.75 32.42 -16.21
C ILE A 87 2.84 31.40 -16.52
N TYR A 88 3.80 31.73 -17.39
CA TYR A 88 4.91 30.80 -17.68
C TYR A 88 5.73 30.44 -16.43
N ILE A 89 5.99 31.42 -15.56
CA ILE A 89 6.73 31.19 -14.32
C ILE A 89 5.91 30.37 -13.33
N SER A 90 4.62 30.65 -13.16
CA SER A 90 3.76 29.86 -12.27
C SER A 90 3.58 28.43 -12.77
N LEU A 91 3.45 28.22 -14.08
CA LEU A 91 3.36 26.89 -14.68
C LEU A 91 4.67 26.12 -14.54
N GLY A 92 5.80 26.76 -14.85
CA GLY A 92 7.12 26.16 -14.70
C GLY A 92 7.43 25.81 -13.24
N GLY A 93 7.12 26.74 -12.32
CA GLY A 93 7.25 26.52 -10.88
C GLY A 93 6.37 25.38 -10.39
N SER A 94 5.09 25.35 -10.78
CA SER A 94 4.17 24.27 -10.39
C SER A 94 4.60 22.91 -10.94
N ALA A 95 5.07 22.85 -12.19
CA ALA A 95 5.61 21.63 -12.79
C ALA A 95 6.84 21.12 -12.01
N LEU A 96 7.71 22.03 -11.55
CA LEU A 96 8.84 21.68 -10.70
C LEU A 96 8.38 21.13 -9.34
N VAL A 97 7.37 21.73 -8.72
CA VAL A 97 6.79 21.23 -7.46
C VAL A 97 6.21 19.83 -7.67
N PHE A 98 5.49 19.58 -8.76
CA PHE A 98 4.99 18.25 -9.08
C PHE A 98 6.12 17.24 -9.24
N LEU A 99 7.22 17.60 -9.91
CA LEU A 99 8.38 16.72 -10.02
C LEU A 99 9.06 16.43 -8.67
N LEU A 100 8.98 17.35 -7.72
CA LEU A 100 9.50 17.17 -6.36
C LEU A 100 8.55 16.36 -5.46
N VAL A 101 7.25 16.45 -5.68
CA VAL A 101 6.21 15.87 -4.81
C VAL A 101 5.77 14.48 -5.28
N ILE A 102 5.60 14.28 -6.59
CA ILE A 102 5.06 13.03 -7.19
C ILE A 102 5.96 11.82 -6.96
N PRO A 103 7.28 11.87 -7.19
CA PRO A 103 8.10 10.70 -6.94
C PRO A 103 8.12 10.43 -5.43
N PRO A 104 7.73 9.22 -4.98
CA PRO A 104 7.82 8.84 -3.58
C PRO A 104 9.30 8.66 -3.22
N TRP A 105 9.99 9.77 -2.96
CA TRP A 105 11.41 9.77 -2.64
C TRP A 105 11.68 8.85 -1.45
N PRO A 106 12.77 8.07 -1.47
CA PRO A 106 13.12 7.14 -0.38
C PRO A 106 13.36 7.85 0.96
N ILE A 107 13.48 9.18 0.97
CA ILE A 107 13.56 10.03 2.16
C ILE A 107 12.27 9.93 3.00
N TYR A 108 11.12 9.71 2.37
CA TYR A 108 9.81 9.59 3.03
C TYR A 108 9.51 8.19 3.58
N LYS A 109 10.37 7.20 3.35
CA LYS A 109 10.15 5.79 3.78
C LYS A 109 10.95 5.41 5.04
N ARG A 110 11.16 6.34 5.97
CA ARG A 110 12.04 6.10 7.13
C ARG A 110 11.35 5.57 8.37
N HIS A 111 10.03 5.68 8.51
CA HIS A 111 9.31 5.10 9.65
C HIS A 111 8.69 3.76 9.30
N ASN A 112 9.38 2.67 9.65
CA ASN A 112 8.73 1.36 9.73
C ASN A 112 7.70 1.40 10.86
N VAL A 113 6.41 1.33 10.52
CA VAL A 113 5.31 1.17 11.48
C VAL A 113 5.58 -0.10 12.30
N LYS A 114 5.99 0.07 13.56
CA LYS A 114 6.22 -1.03 14.50
C LYS A 114 4.87 -1.48 15.04
N TRP A 115 4.30 -2.51 14.44
CA TRP A 115 3.10 -3.16 14.95
C TRP A 115 3.37 -3.67 16.37
N LEU A 116 2.54 -3.25 17.33
CA LEU A 116 2.56 -3.86 18.65
C LEU A 116 2.22 -5.35 18.51
N PRO A 117 2.96 -6.25 19.19
CA PRO A 117 2.59 -7.66 19.20
C PRO A 117 1.19 -7.78 19.81
N VAL A 118 0.27 -8.42 19.09
CA VAL A 118 -1.02 -8.79 19.64
C VAL A 118 -0.74 -9.67 20.86
N ASN A 119 -1.16 -9.23 22.05
CA ASN A 119 -0.99 -10.02 23.26
C ASN A 119 -1.98 -11.20 23.23
N LEU A 120 -1.57 -12.28 22.57
CA LEU A 120 -2.39 -13.48 22.39
C LEU A 120 -2.68 -14.18 23.73
N ASN A 121 -1.86 -13.95 24.75
CA ASN A 121 -2.02 -14.54 26.07
C ASN A 121 -3.21 -13.91 26.82
N GLU A 122 -3.30 -12.57 26.79
CA GLU A 122 -4.46 -11.85 27.32
C GLU A 122 -5.75 -12.22 26.56
N LYS A 123 -5.67 -12.39 25.23
CA LYS A 123 -6.82 -12.86 24.45
C LYS A 123 -7.22 -14.28 24.86
N ARG A 124 -6.29 -15.22 25.09
CA ARG A 124 -6.67 -16.58 25.49
C ARG A 124 -7.33 -16.65 26.86
N GLU A 125 -6.82 -15.93 27.85
CA GLU A 125 -7.38 -15.92 29.20
C GLU A 125 -8.80 -15.34 29.26
N ASN A 126 -9.04 -14.23 28.55
CA ASN A 126 -10.36 -13.63 28.46
C ASN A 126 -11.38 -14.55 27.77
N PHE A 127 -10.99 -15.25 26.71
CA PHE A 127 -11.88 -16.18 26.01
C PHE A 127 -12.19 -17.42 26.84
N SER A 128 -11.22 -17.95 27.61
CA SER A 128 -11.49 -19.06 28.55
C SER A 128 -12.42 -18.64 29.68
N ASN A 129 -12.26 -17.42 30.23
CA ASN A 129 -13.11 -16.93 31.30
C ASN A 129 -14.55 -16.68 30.83
N VAL A 130 -14.74 -16.13 29.63
CA VAL A 130 -16.08 -15.93 29.04
C VAL A 130 -16.74 -17.27 28.70
N SER A 131 -15.98 -18.23 28.14
CA SER A 131 -16.50 -19.56 27.83
C SER A 131 -16.93 -20.32 29.10
N ASN A 132 -16.19 -20.19 30.20
CA ASN A 132 -16.54 -20.80 31.47
C ASN A 132 -17.82 -20.16 32.05
N LYS A 133 -17.92 -18.82 32.01
CA LYS A 133 -19.09 -18.10 32.52
C LYS A 133 -20.39 -18.35 31.73
N SER A 134 -20.29 -18.68 30.44
CA SER A 134 -21.46 -18.93 29.59
C SER A 134 -21.90 -20.39 29.54
N ALA A 135 -21.14 -21.31 30.16
CA ALA A 135 -21.43 -22.74 30.26
C ALA A 135 -22.08 -23.13 31.61
N ILE A 136 -22.38 -22.14 32.45
CA ILE A 136 -23.11 -22.24 33.73
C ILE A 136 -24.47 -21.56 33.52
#